data_AF-A0A2I4EYE7-F1
#
_entry.id   AF-A0A2I4EYE7-F1
#
_cell.length_a   1.000
_cell.length_b   1.000
_cell.length_c   1.000
_cell.angle_alpha   90.00
_cell.angle_beta   90.00
_cell.angle_gamma   90.00
#
_symmetry.space_group_name_H-M   'P 1'
#
loop_
_entity.id
_entity.type
_entity.pdbx_description
1 polymer ?
#
loop_
_entity_poly.entity_id
_entity_poly.type
_entity_poly.pdbx_seq_one_letter_code
_entity_poly.pdbx_strand_id
1 'polypeptide(L)'
;MTLHGFPSEIACRAFPLTLKGATRVWFGCLRPGTVDNFNELARLFLTQFMASRTRRKPVAYLLTVKQKDDKSLKSYLSLFNKERMTTDYQNEKITLAALLGGIWPRNPFMTEIARKTPSTLREFMDRADCYINREDTLQALTTPRKSDLERADKKKANRHQGSNQGVYKKRTYETKSLFR
;
A
#
# COMPACT_ATOMS: atom_id res chain seq x y z
N MET A 1 5.98 18.49 22.71
CA MET A 1 5.58 18.30 24.12
C MET A 1 5.48 19.67 24.73
N THR A 2 4.26 20.13 25.01
CA THR A 2 4.00 21.43 25.64
C THR A 2 3.16 21.15 26.88
N LEU A 3 3.82 21.10 28.04
CA LEU A 3 3.14 21.12 29.35
C LEU A 3 2.82 22.59 29.64
N HIS A 4 1.68 23.07 29.12
CA HIS A 4 1.24 24.43 29.36
C HIS A 4 0.69 24.53 30.79
N GLY A 5 1.27 25.38 31.64
CA GLY A 5 0.74 25.71 32.97
C GLY A 5 1.40 25.08 34.20
N PHE A 6 2.52 24.34 34.05
CA PHE A 6 3.28 23.82 35.21
C PHE A 6 4.56 24.64 35.45
N PRO A 7 4.96 24.86 36.72
CA PRO A 7 6.29 25.38 37.05
C PRO A 7 7.39 24.56 36.36
N SER A 8 8.41 25.25 35.82
CA SER A 8 9.55 24.65 35.10
C SER A 8 10.18 23.47 35.87
N GLU A 9 10.22 23.55 37.19
CA GLU A 9 10.74 22.50 38.07
C GLU A 9 9.94 21.19 38.00
N ILE A 10 8.60 21.27 37.97
CA ILE A 10 7.73 20.08 37.86
C ILE A 10 7.92 19.42 36.49
N ALA A 11 8.05 20.23 35.43
CA ALA A 11 8.30 19.72 34.09
C ALA A 11 9.66 19.00 33.99
N CYS A 12 10.72 19.55 34.60
CA CYS A 12 12.04 18.90 34.67
C CYS A 12 12.00 17.56 35.41
N ARG A 13 11.29 17.47 36.53
CA ARG A 13 11.18 16.22 37.32
C ARG A 13 10.33 15.16 36.62
N ALA A 14 9.31 15.57 35.88
CA ALA A 14 8.44 14.65 35.14
C ALA A 14 9.04 14.18 33.81
N PHE A 15 9.92 14.97 33.19
CA PHE A 15 10.47 14.68 31.87
C PHE A 15 11.14 13.30 31.74
N PRO A 16 12.02 12.85 32.67
CA PRO A 16 12.69 11.56 32.57
C PRO A 16 11.73 10.37 32.58
N LEU A 17 10.55 10.53 33.23
CA LEU A 17 9.51 9.50 33.31
C LEU A 17 8.84 9.26 31.94
N THR A 18 8.93 10.23 31.04
CA THR A 18 8.38 10.12 29.67
C THR A 18 9.34 9.47 28.68
N LEU A 19 10.62 9.32 29.04
CA LEU A 19 11.67 8.85 28.14
C LEU A 19 11.74 7.32 28.07
N LYS A 20 12.02 6.79 26.88
CA LYS A 20 12.16 5.35 26.62
C LYS A 20 13.35 5.07 25.72
N GLY A 21 13.97 3.90 25.88
CA GLY A 21 15.07 3.44 25.05
C GLY A 21 16.24 4.44 24.99
N ALA A 22 16.70 4.77 23.78
CA ALA A 22 17.84 5.65 23.54
C ALA A 22 17.69 7.05 24.17
N THR A 23 16.47 7.58 24.28
CA THR A 23 16.22 8.89 24.92
C THR A 23 16.47 8.87 26.42
N ARG A 24 16.14 7.76 27.09
CA ARG A 24 16.38 7.57 28.53
C ARG A 24 17.87 7.40 28.82
N VAL A 25 18.58 6.65 27.97
CA VAL A 25 20.03 6.46 28.09
C VAL A 25 20.75 7.80 27.93
N TRP A 26 20.39 8.58 26.90
CA TRP A 26 20.96 9.91 26.69
C TRP A 26 20.75 10.84 27.90
N PHE A 27 19.54 10.87 28.47
CA PHE A 27 19.27 11.69 29.64
C PHE A 27 20.14 11.30 30.84
N GLY A 28 20.41 10.01 31.03
CA GLY A 28 21.32 9.51 32.06
C GLY A 28 22.80 9.85 31.83
N CYS A 29 23.19 10.22 30.61
CA CYS A 29 24.54 10.68 30.29
C CYS A 29 24.74 12.19 30.52
N LEU A 30 23.67 12.94 30.81
CA LEU A 30 23.78 14.36 31.16
C LEU A 30 24.44 14.50 32.53
N ARG A 31 25.37 15.46 32.66
CA ARG A 31 26.04 15.71 33.94
C ARG A 31 25.04 16.35 34.92
N PRO A 32 25.03 15.97 36.20
CA PRO A 32 24.23 16.65 37.20
C PRO A 32 24.58 18.15 37.26
N GLY A 33 23.57 19.02 37.30
CA GLY A 33 23.75 20.47 37.40
C GLY A 33 24.05 21.21 36.08
N THR A 34 23.94 20.56 34.90
CA THR A 34 24.12 21.23 33.60
C THR A 34 22.83 21.76 32.97
N VAL A 35 21.71 21.69 33.67
CA VAL A 35 20.40 22.07 33.13
C VAL A 35 19.65 22.85 34.20
N ASP A 36 19.51 24.14 33.98
CA ASP A 36 18.95 25.06 34.99
C ASP A 36 17.43 25.12 34.94
N ASN A 37 16.83 24.79 33.79
CA ASN A 37 15.40 24.86 33.59
C ASN A 37 14.92 23.95 32.45
N PHE A 38 13.60 23.78 32.36
CA PHE A 38 12.98 22.89 31.38
C PHE A 38 13.21 23.35 29.94
N ASN A 39 13.35 24.67 29.70
CA ASN A 39 13.60 25.18 28.35
C ASN A 39 14.98 24.76 27.84
N GLU A 40 15.99 24.80 28.71
CA GLU A 40 17.33 24.31 28.40
C GLU A 40 17.34 22.79 28.16
N LEU A 41 16.63 22.03 29.00
CA LEU A 41 16.45 20.60 28.82
C LEU A 41 15.79 20.26 27.47
N ALA A 42 14.70 20.96 27.16
CA ALA A 42 13.96 20.81 25.91
C ALA A 42 14.83 21.18 24.71
N ARG A 43 15.66 22.22 24.82
CA ARG A 43 16.61 22.61 23.77
C ARG A 43 17.65 21.51 23.54
N LEU A 44 18.28 20.98 24.59
CA LEU A 44 19.26 19.89 24.48
C LEU A 44 18.63 18.62 23.89
N PHE A 45 17.43 18.25 24.35
CA PHE A 45 16.69 17.12 23.83
C PHE A 45 16.36 17.29 22.35
N LEU A 46 15.88 18.48 21.96
CA LEU A 46 15.64 18.80 20.57
C LEU A 46 16.94 18.75 19.78
N THR A 47 18.03 19.39 20.20
CA THR A 47 19.31 19.33 19.47
C THR A 47 19.81 17.89 19.27
N GLN A 48 19.74 17.05 20.31
CA GLN A 48 20.17 15.65 20.23
C GLN A 48 19.28 14.81 19.30
N PHE A 49 17.96 14.97 19.41
CA PHE A 49 16.98 14.10 18.76
C PHE A 49 16.28 14.75 17.56
N MET A 50 16.68 15.95 17.14
CA MET A 50 16.11 16.69 16.01
C MET A 50 16.28 15.95 14.70
N ALA A 51 17.43 15.29 14.49
CA ALA A 51 17.66 14.44 13.33
C ALA A 51 16.82 13.14 13.37
N SER A 52 16.45 12.68 14.58
CA SER A 52 15.58 11.51 14.80
C SER A 52 14.09 11.84 14.74
N ARG A 53 13.71 13.13 14.76
CA ARG A 53 12.35 13.53 14.37
C ARG A 53 12.21 13.12 12.92
N THR A 54 11.41 12.09 12.66
CA THR A 54 10.93 11.76 11.32
C THR A 54 10.47 13.07 10.70
N ARG A 55 11.26 13.62 9.76
CA ARG A 55 10.87 14.86 9.08
C ARG A 55 9.59 14.54 8.36
N ARG A 56 8.49 15.04 8.89
CA ARG A 56 7.19 14.85 8.28
C ARG A 56 7.23 15.51 6.92
N LYS A 57 6.65 14.82 5.94
CA LYS A 57 6.68 15.28 4.57
C LYS A 57 5.72 16.47 4.42
N PRO A 58 6.03 17.47 3.58
CA PRO A 58 5.06 18.53 3.28
C PRO A 58 3.80 17.92 2.64
N VAL A 59 2.62 18.53 2.83
CA VAL A 59 1.36 18.00 2.26
C VAL A 59 1.42 17.85 0.73
N ALA A 60 2.19 18.72 0.06
CA ALA A 60 2.45 18.65 -1.39
C ALA A 60 3.10 17.33 -1.83
N TYR A 61 3.78 16.62 -0.92
CA TYR A 61 4.33 15.28 -1.20
C TYR A 61 3.26 14.30 -1.65
N LEU A 62 2.01 14.43 -1.18
CA LEU A 62 0.92 13.53 -1.58
C LEU A 62 0.63 13.60 -3.08
N LEU A 63 0.93 14.71 -3.75
CA LEU A 63 0.77 14.85 -5.21
C LEU A 63 1.69 13.90 -5.99
N THR A 64 2.78 13.45 -5.36
CA THR A 64 3.76 12.52 -5.95
C THR A 64 3.34 11.05 -5.82
N VAL A 65 2.36 10.74 -4.97
CA VAL A 65 1.87 9.38 -4.79
C VAL A 65 0.93 9.05 -5.93
N LYS A 66 1.36 8.15 -6.83
CA LYS A 66 0.60 7.73 -8.01
C LYS A 66 0.27 6.24 -7.95
N GLN A 67 -0.90 5.88 -8.45
CA GLN A 67 -1.27 4.52 -8.78
C GLN A 67 -0.45 4.06 -9.98
N LYS A 68 0.20 2.90 -9.85
CA LYS A 68 0.86 2.22 -10.95
C LYS A 68 -0.18 1.47 -11.79
N ASP A 69 0.13 1.24 -13.06
CA ASP A 69 -0.72 0.52 -14.02
C ASP A 69 -1.02 -0.92 -13.59
N ASP A 70 -0.10 -1.57 -12.88
CA ASP A 70 -0.23 -2.93 -12.34
C ASP A 70 -0.95 -3.02 -10.99
N LYS A 71 -1.34 -1.90 -10.38
CA LYS A 71 -1.93 -1.87 -9.02
C LYS A 71 -3.42 -1.56 -9.06
N SER A 72 -4.19 -2.31 -8.26
CA SER A 72 -5.60 -2.04 -8.02
C SER A 72 -5.82 -0.71 -7.28
N LEU A 73 -7.03 -0.16 -7.38
CA LEU A 73 -7.41 1.06 -6.65
C LEU A 73 -7.24 0.88 -5.14
N LYS A 74 -7.64 -0.27 -4.61
CA LYS A 74 -7.48 -0.67 -3.20
C LYS A 74 -6.02 -0.59 -2.73
N SER A 75 -5.09 -1.12 -3.53
CA SER A 75 -3.65 -1.10 -3.22
C SER A 75 -3.10 0.33 -3.20
N TYR A 76 -3.52 1.14 -4.17
CA TYR A 76 -3.17 2.56 -4.23
C TYR A 76 -3.68 3.32 -3.00
N LEU A 77 -4.94 3.17 -2.62
CA LEU A 77 -5.51 3.87 -1.46
C LEU A 77 -4.83 3.46 -0.15
N SER A 78 -4.45 2.19 0.00
CA SER A 78 -3.66 1.72 1.14
C SER A 78 -2.31 2.45 1.22
N LEU A 79 -1.58 2.51 0.10
CA LEU A 79 -0.32 3.24 0.01
C LEU A 79 -0.49 4.74 0.28
N PHE A 80 -1.50 5.36 -0.33
CA PHE A 80 -1.80 6.77 -0.15
C PHE A 80 -2.09 7.10 1.32
N ASN A 81 -2.91 6.27 1.99
CA ASN A 81 -3.20 6.44 3.41
C ASN A 81 -1.94 6.30 4.27
N LYS A 82 -1.05 5.36 3.96
CA LYS A 82 0.23 5.20 4.65
C LYS A 82 1.10 6.45 4.51
N GLU A 83 1.25 6.99 3.30
CA GLU A 83 2.03 8.20 3.06
C GLU A 83 1.38 9.45 3.70
N ARG A 84 0.05 9.53 3.68
CA ARG A 84 -0.71 10.58 4.35
C ARG A 84 -0.45 10.67 5.86
N MET A 85 -0.22 9.55 6.54
CA MET A 85 0.12 9.54 7.97
C MET A 85 1.52 10.13 8.25
N THR A 86 2.36 10.30 7.24
CA THR A 86 3.71 10.87 7.38
C THR A 86 3.78 12.38 7.15
N THR A 87 2.66 13.05 6.84
CA THR A 87 2.63 14.49 6.57
C THR A 87 2.24 15.33 7.79
N ASP A 88 2.65 16.60 7.79
CA ASP A 88 2.54 17.52 8.95
C ASP A 88 1.19 18.24 9.09
N TYR A 89 0.28 18.14 8.13
CA TYR A 89 -1.01 18.83 8.17
C TYR A 89 -1.96 18.28 7.09
N GLN A 90 -3.23 18.04 7.43
CA GLN A 90 -4.23 17.47 6.52
C GLN A 90 -5.13 18.58 5.98
N ASN A 91 -4.78 19.12 4.81
CA ASN A 91 -5.70 19.99 4.04
C ASN A 91 -6.57 19.09 3.16
N GLU A 92 -7.88 19.06 3.41
CA GLU A 92 -8.81 18.18 2.71
C GLU A 92 -8.82 18.43 1.18
N LYS A 93 -8.79 19.69 0.75
CA LYS A 93 -8.78 20.04 -0.68
C LYS A 93 -7.52 19.55 -1.38
N ILE A 94 -6.35 19.73 -0.75
CA ILE A 94 -5.07 19.25 -1.30
C ILE A 94 -5.05 17.71 -1.32
N THR A 95 -5.60 17.07 -0.28
CA THR A 95 -5.69 15.61 -0.18
C THR A 95 -6.58 15.05 -1.29
N LEU A 96 -7.75 15.65 -1.51
CA LEU A 96 -8.65 15.28 -2.58
C LEU A 96 -8.02 15.49 -3.96
N ALA A 97 -7.37 16.64 -4.19
CA ALA A 97 -6.66 16.89 -5.44
C ALA A 97 -5.53 15.87 -5.69
N ALA A 98 -4.79 15.50 -4.65
CA ALA A 98 -3.75 14.48 -4.72
C ALA A 98 -4.33 13.09 -5.02
N LEU A 99 -5.48 12.73 -4.42
CA LEU A 99 -6.17 11.48 -4.73
C LEU A 99 -6.63 11.43 -6.18
N LEU A 100 -7.33 12.47 -6.65
CA LEU A 100 -7.85 12.56 -8.01
C LEU A 100 -6.72 12.55 -9.05
N GLY A 101 -5.66 13.32 -8.81
CA GLY A 101 -4.50 13.36 -9.71
C GLY A 101 -3.57 12.15 -9.57
N GLY A 102 -3.76 11.32 -8.56
CA GLY A 102 -2.92 10.15 -8.28
C GLY A 102 -3.44 8.85 -8.88
N ILE A 103 -4.73 8.76 -9.20
CA ILE A 103 -5.32 7.58 -9.85
C ILE A 103 -4.75 7.41 -11.26
N TRP A 104 -4.53 6.16 -11.66
CA TRP A 104 -4.03 5.84 -13.00
C TRP A 104 -5.06 6.24 -14.07
N PRO A 105 -4.72 7.04 -15.09
CA PRO A 105 -5.71 7.58 -16.03
C PRO A 105 -6.55 6.54 -16.78
N ARG A 106 -6.01 5.33 -16.98
CA ARG A 106 -6.73 4.22 -17.65
C ARG A 106 -7.49 3.32 -16.68
N ASN A 107 -7.46 3.60 -15.37
CA ASN A 107 -8.27 2.85 -14.42
C ASN A 107 -9.77 3.12 -14.71
N PRO A 108 -10.63 2.09 -14.82
CA PRO A 108 -12.06 2.30 -15.09
C PRO A 108 -12.76 3.22 -14.09
N PHE A 109 -12.29 3.27 -12.84
CA PHE A 109 -12.79 4.19 -11.83
C PHE A 109 -12.68 5.67 -12.25
N MET A 110 -11.68 6.05 -13.07
CA MET A 110 -11.54 7.43 -13.56
C MET A 110 -12.73 7.86 -14.44
N THR A 111 -13.36 6.93 -15.15
CA THR A 111 -14.55 7.25 -15.94
C THR A 111 -15.73 7.64 -15.04
N GLU A 112 -15.87 6.97 -13.90
CA GLU A 112 -16.91 7.26 -12.91
C GLU A 112 -16.68 8.61 -12.22
N ILE A 113 -15.42 8.88 -11.88
CA ILE A 113 -14.99 10.15 -11.30
C ILE A 113 -15.18 11.32 -12.28
N ALA A 114 -14.78 11.16 -13.54
CA ALA A 114 -14.91 12.19 -14.57
C ALA A 114 -16.38 12.57 -14.84
N ARG A 115 -17.31 11.60 -14.72
CA ARG A 115 -18.74 11.86 -14.90
C ARG A 115 -19.30 12.80 -13.83
N LYS A 116 -18.82 12.70 -12.60
CA LYS A 116 -19.23 13.55 -11.49
C LYS A 116 -18.07 13.74 -10.52
N THR A 117 -17.24 14.75 -10.74
CA THR A 117 -16.06 15.00 -9.90
C THR A 117 -16.47 15.15 -8.43
N PRO A 118 -15.93 14.33 -7.50
CA PRO A 118 -16.18 14.49 -6.09
C PRO A 118 -15.69 15.85 -5.58
N SER A 119 -16.49 16.46 -4.71
CA SER A 119 -16.21 17.78 -4.11
C SER A 119 -15.58 17.68 -2.72
N THR A 120 -15.75 16.54 -2.07
CA THR A 120 -15.27 16.26 -0.70
C THR A 120 -14.49 14.96 -0.66
N LEU A 121 -13.64 14.80 0.35
CA LEU A 121 -12.91 13.55 0.55
C LEU A 121 -13.87 12.39 0.84
N ARG A 122 -14.94 12.65 1.60
CA ARG A 122 -15.97 11.67 1.92
C ARG A 122 -16.65 11.12 0.66
N GLU A 123 -17.12 12.01 -0.21
CA GLU A 123 -17.77 11.61 -1.46
C GLU A 123 -16.84 10.77 -2.36
N PHE A 124 -15.55 11.11 -2.38
CA PHE A 124 -14.54 10.32 -3.10
C PHE A 124 -14.40 8.92 -2.50
N MET A 125 -14.22 8.82 -1.18
CA MET A 125 -14.01 7.55 -0.48
C MET A 125 -15.22 6.62 -0.60
N ASP A 126 -16.44 7.14 -0.42
CA ASP A 126 -17.67 6.35 -0.52
C ASP A 126 -17.79 5.67 -1.89
N ARG A 127 -17.44 6.40 -2.97
CA ARG A 127 -17.45 5.85 -4.33
C ARG A 127 -16.31 4.87 -4.59
N ALA A 128 -15.12 5.15 -4.07
CA ALA A 128 -13.99 4.25 -4.19
C ALA A 128 -14.30 2.90 -3.52
N ASP A 129 -14.93 2.92 -2.35
CA ASP A 129 -15.35 1.71 -1.64
C ASP A 129 -16.43 0.95 -2.42
N CYS A 130 -17.41 1.63 -3.00
CA CYS A 130 -18.39 1.00 -3.89
C CYS A 130 -17.74 0.32 -5.10
N TYR A 131 -16.77 1.00 -5.73
CA TYR A 131 -16.03 0.47 -6.87
C TYR A 131 -15.21 -0.76 -6.47
N ILE A 132 -14.46 -0.69 -5.36
CA ILE A 132 -13.64 -1.79 -4.85
C ILE A 132 -14.50 -2.99 -4.51
N ASN A 133 -15.63 -2.79 -3.82
CA ASN A 133 -16.53 -3.89 -3.48
C ASN A 133 -17.10 -4.56 -4.74
N ARG A 134 -17.46 -3.78 -5.77
CA ARG A 134 -17.90 -4.32 -7.05
C ARG A 134 -16.80 -5.10 -7.75
N GLU A 135 -15.58 -4.57 -7.79
CA GLU A 135 -14.42 -5.23 -8.38
C GLU A 135 -14.08 -6.54 -7.65
N ASP A 136 -14.01 -6.52 -6.32
CA ASP A 136 -13.76 -7.69 -5.47
C ASP A 136 -14.86 -8.76 -5.68
N THR A 137 -16.13 -8.35 -5.81
CA THR A 137 -17.25 -9.27 -6.09
C THR A 137 -17.12 -9.92 -7.47
N LEU A 138 -16.79 -9.14 -8.50
CA LEU A 138 -16.58 -9.66 -9.86
C LEU A 138 -15.38 -10.61 -9.91
N GLN A 139 -14.28 -10.29 -9.21
CA GLN A 139 -13.13 -11.18 -9.09
C GLN A 139 -13.50 -12.49 -8.36
N ALA A 140 -14.31 -12.43 -7.30
CA ALA A 140 -14.78 -13.61 -6.60
C ALA A 140 -15.67 -14.52 -7.47
N LEU A 141 -16.45 -13.96 -8.41
CA LEU A 141 -17.28 -14.72 -9.34
C LEU A 141 -16.50 -15.29 -10.53
N THR A 142 -15.43 -14.63 -10.94
CA THR A 142 -14.62 -15.01 -12.12
C THR A 142 -13.40 -15.85 -11.76
N THR A 143 -12.98 -15.87 -10.50
CA THR A 143 -11.96 -16.79 -10.02
C THR A 143 -12.51 -18.22 -10.08
N PRO A 144 -11.89 -19.12 -10.86
CA PRO A 144 -12.39 -20.48 -10.96
C PRO A 144 -12.32 -21.14 -9.60
N ARG A 145 -13.44 -21.73 -9.18
CA ARG A 145 -13.53 -22.46 -7.91
C ARG A 145 -12.46 -23.54 -7.94
N LYS A 146 -11.74 -23.77 -6.84
CA LYS A 146 -10.68 -24.81 -6.78
C LYS A 146 -11.17 -26.17 -7.32
N SER A 147 -12.44 -26.50 -7.09
CA SER A 147 -13.11 -27.68 -7.63
C SER A 147 -13.17 -27.72 -9.16
N ASP A 148 -13.32 -26.58 -9.83
CA ASP A 148 -13.47 -26.48 -11.28
C ASP A 148 -12.11 -26.59 -11.98
N LEU A 149 -11.05 -26.07 -11.36
CA LEU A 149 -9.67 -26.29 -11.79
C LEU A 149 -9.27 -27.76 -11.67
N GLU A 150 -9.55 -28.40 -10.52
CA GLU A 150 -9.28 -29.83 -10.31
C GLU A 150 -10.08 -30.73 -11.29
N ARG A 151 -11.31 -30.34 -11.62
CA ARG A 151 -12.15 -31.07 -12.58
C ARG A 151 -11.67 -30.87 -14.01
N ALA A 152 -11.13 -29.70 -14.36
CA ALA A 152 -10.51 -29.43 -15.65
C ALA A 152 -9.18 -30.19 -15.83
N ASP A 153 -8.36 -30.29 -14.78
CA ASP A 153 -7.11 -31.06 -14.79
C ASP A 153 -7.38 -32.57 -14.89
N LYS A 154 -8.37 -33.10 -14.16
CA LYS A 154 -8.82 -34.49 -14.34
C LYS A 154 -9.33 -34.78 -15.75
N LYS A 155 -10.04 -33.82 -16.38
CA LYS A 155 -10.53 -33.98 -17.76
C LYS A 155 -9.40 -33.95 -18.79
N LYS A 156 -8.34 -33.16 -18.56
CA LYS A 156 -7.14 -33.15 -19.41
C LYS A 156 -6.31 -34.43 -19.26
N ALA A 157 -6.14 -34.92 -18.02
CA ALA A 157 -5.46 -36.18 -17.76
C ALA A 157 -6.18 -37.38 -18.43
N ASN A 158 -7.52 -37.40 -18.38
CA ASN A 158 -8.30 -38.49 -18.99
C ASN A 158 -8.30 -38.44 -20.53
N ARG A 159 -8.09 -37.25 -21.13
CA ARG A 159 -7.96 -37.10 -22.60
C ARG A 159 -6.63 -37.64 -23.13
N HIS A 160 -5.57 -37.67 -22.30
CA HIS A 160 -4.28 -38.26 -22.66
C HIS A 160 -4.23 -39.79 -22.50
N GLN A 161 -5.14 -40.40 -21.73
CA GLN A 161 -5.24 -41.87 -21.65
C GLN A 161 -6.12 -42.50 -22.75
N GLY A 162 -6.96 -41.72 -23.44
CA GLY A 162 -7.89 -42.23 -24.45
C GLY A 162 -7.36 -42.37 -25.89
N SER A 163 -6.11 -42.01 -26.20
CA SER A 163 -5.59 -41.99 -27.58
C SER A 163 -4.69 -43.18 -27.94
N ASN A 164 -4.96 -44.37 -27.41
CA ASN A 164 -4.14 -45.56 -27.72
C ASN A 164 -5.01 -46.75 -28.15
N GLN A 165 -5.81 -46.58 -29.19
CA GLN A 165 -6.37 -47.69 -29.97
C GLN A 165 -6.68 -47.22 -31.40
N GLY A 166 -5.66 -47.22 -32.24
CA GLY A 166 -5.75 -46.99 -33.68
C GLY A 166 -4.86 -48.00 -34.40
N VAL A 167 -5.48 -49.06 -34.89
CA VAL A 167 -4.88 -50.23 -35.57
C VAL A 167 -4.00 -49.81 -36.76
N TYR A 168 -2.70 -50.10 -36.71
CA TYR A 168 -1.79 -49.96 -37.86
C TYR A 168 -2.10 -51.07 -38.90
N LYS A 169 -2.74 -50.71 -40.02
CA LYS A 169 -2.77 -51.55 -41.24
C LYS A 169 -1.49 -51.30 -42.06
N LYS A 170 -0.63 -52.32 -42.18
CA LYS A 170 0.50 -52.36 -43.12
C LYS A 170 -0.01 -52.34 -44.57
N ARG A 171 0.43 -51.36 -45.37
CA ARG A 171 0.37 -51.40 -46.84
C ARG A 171 1.74 -51.89 -47.34
N THR A 172 1.75 -53.00 -48.07
CA THR A 172 2.91 -53.49 -48.83
C THR A 172 2.98 -52.76 -50.17
N TYR A 173 4.16 -52.30 -50.55
CA TYR A 173 4.45 -51.75 -51.87
C TYR A 173 5.17 -52.83 -52.68
N GLU A 174 4.59 -53.24 -53.80
CA GLU A 174 5.28 -54.04 -54.82
C GLU A 174 6.21 -53.12 -55.61
N THR A 175 7.52 -53.40 -55.55
CA THR A 175 8.52 -52.81 -56.45
C THR A 175 8.52 -53.57 -57.76
N LYS A 176 7.97 -52.95 -58.82
CA LYS A 176 8.22 -53.36 -60.21
C LYS A 176 9.69 -53.10 -60.56
N SER A 177 10.47 -54.15 -60.72
CA SER A 177 11.80 -54.10 -61.35
C SER A 177 11.63 -53.95 -62.86
N LEU A 178 12.18 -52.88 -63.42
CA LEU A 178 12.38 -52.68 -64.85
C LEU A 178 13.80 -53.13 -65.19
N PHE A 179 13.92 -53.87 -66.30
CA PHE A 179 15.13 -54.34 -66.99
C PHE A 179 15.63 -55.75 -66.66
N ARG A 180 16.37 -56.28 -67.64
CA ARG A 180 16.17 -57.55 -68.37
C ARG A 180 16.68 -58.81 -67.67
#